data_AF-A0A1T3VSL2-F1
#
_entry.id   AF-A0A1T3VSL2-F1
#
_cell.length_a   1.000
_cell.length_b   1.000
_cell.length_c   1.000
_cell.angle_alpha   90.00
_cell.angle_beta   90.00
_cell.angle_gamma   90.00
#
_symmetry.space_group_name_H-M   'P 1'
#
loop_
_entity.id
_entity.type
_entity.pdbx_description
1 polymer ?
#
loop_
_entity_poly.entity_id
_entity_poly.type
_entity_poly.pdbx_seq_one_letter_code
_entity_poly.pdbx_strand_id
1 'polypeptide(L)'
;FGFRDRLSQPVMKGSGEEPTPGSGDPLEPGEFILGYPDENGPVANLPQPAVLSRNGSYMAYRRLEEHVAVFRDYLRENSDTNEGQDLLAAKFMGRWRSGAPLVLAPDSDDPELGADPMRNNDFNYQQMDPHGYACPLGAHARRLNPRDTAHYMNRRRMIRRGATYGPALPEGAPDDGQARGIAAFIICADLVRQFEFAQNVWINDKTFHELGNEHDPICGQQDGSLDFTVPRRPIRKVHKGIPAFTTLTGGAYFFLPGLEALRYLAALEDES
;
A
#
# COMPACT_ATOMS: atom_id res chain seq x y z
N PHE A 1 -1.01 1.57 13.32
CA PHE A 1 -2.48 1.71 13.61
C PHE A 1 -3.23 0.41 13.99
N GLY A 2 -2.57 -0.75 14.09
CA GLY A 2 -3.20 -2.00 14.56
C GLY A 2 -3.86 -2.86 13.47
N PHE A 3 -3.62 -2.57 12.18
CA PHE A 3 -4.14 -3.36 11.07
C PHE A 3 -3.18 -4.49 10.71
N ARG A 4 -3.74 -5.65 10.37
CA ARG A 4 -2.99 -6.73 9.74
C ARG A 4 -2.49 -6.29 8.35
N ASP A 5 -1.19 -6.46 8.11
CA ASP A 5 -0.54 -6.09 6.85
C ASP A 5 -0.10 -7.32 6.04
N ARG A 6 0.32 -7.09 4.78
CA ARG A 6 0.86 -8.07 3.82
C ARG A 6 -0.14 -9.15 3.38
N LEU A 7 -1.42 -8.78 3.30
CA LEU A 7 -2.50 -9.67 2.86
C LEU A 7 -2.66 -9.81 1.34
N SER A 8 -2.16 -8.82 0.58
CA SER A 8 -2.21 -8.83 -0.89
C SER A 8 -0.81 -8.56 -1.42
N GLN A 9 -0.26 -9.54 -2.13
CA GLN A 9 1.05 -9.48 -2.77
C GLN A 9 0.91 -10.03 -4.20
N PRO A 10 1.61 -9.46 -5.18
CA PRO A 10 1.69 -10.09 -6.49
C PRO A 10 2.52 -11.39 -6.41
N VAL A 11 2.14 -12.37 -7.22
CA VAL A 11 2.96 -13.56 -7.48
C VAL A 11 3.77 -13.33 -8.74
N MET A 12 5.02 -13.76 -8.73
CA MET A 12 5.92 -13.68 -9.88
C MET A 12 5.97 -15.03 -10.59
N LYS A 13 5.85 -15.05 -11.93
CA LYS A 13 5.99 -16.27 -12.73
C LYS A 13 7.34 -16.95 -12.43
N GLY A 14 7.29 -18.26 -12.20
CA GLY A 14 8.48 -19.06 -11.92
C GLY A 14 9.04 -18.94 -10.49
N SER A 15 8.37 -18.22 -9.57
CA SER A 15 8.77 -18.20 -8.15
C SER A 15 8.43 -19.50 -7.40
N GLY A 16 7.52 -20.31 -7.93
CA GLY A 16 6.95 -21.48 -7.24
C GLY A 16 5.89 -21.15 -6.21
N GLU A 17 5.48 -19.88 -6.09
CA GLU A 17 4.34 -19.45 -5.28
C GLU A 17 3.04 -19.60 -6.08
N GLU A 18 1.98 -20.06 -5.42
CA GLU A 18 0.64 -20.11 -6.00
C GLU A 18 -0.15 -18.85 -5.63
N PRO A 19 -0.79 -18.17 -6.59
CA PRO A 19 -1.59 -16.99 -6.30
C PRO A 19 -2.84 -17.36 -5.48
N THR A 20 -3.09 -16.60 -4.43
CA THR A 20 -4.36 -16.67 -3.72
C THR A 20 -5.49 -15.99 -4.51
N PRO A 21 -6.76 -16.39 -4.30
CA PRO A 21 -7.90 -15.74 -4.95
C PRO A 21 -7.88 -14.21 -4.82
N GLY A 22 -8.23 -13.53 -5.92
CA GLY A 22 -8.19 -12.07 -6.05
C GLY A 22 -6.79 -11.43 -6.15
N SER A 23 -5.71 -12.20 -6.19
CA SER A 23 -4.35 -11.66 -6.41
C SER A 23 -4.05 -11.36 -7.89
N GLY A 24 -4.80 -11.99 -8.80
CA GLY A 24 -4.56 -12.01 -10.24
C GLY A 24 -3.61 -13.14 -10.66
N ASP A 25 -3.39 -13.26 -11.97
CA ASP A 25 -2.42 -14.23 -12.50
C ASP A 25 -0.99 -13.85 -12.07
N PRO A 26 -0.07 -14.83 -11.99
CA PRO A 26 1.35 -14.55 -11.81
C PRO A 26 1.87 -13.60 -12.89
N LEU A 27 2.72 -12.65 -12.50
CA LEU A 27 3.25 -11.61 -13.39
C LEU A 27 4.66 -11.94 -13.89
N GLU A 28 5.01 -11.42 -15.06
CA GLU A 28 6.35 -11.55 -15.62
C GLU A 28 7.44 -11.04 -14.64
N PRO A 29 8.58 -11.74 -14.49
CA PRO A 29 9.62 -11.36 -13.55
C PRO A 29 10.19 -9.96 -13.76
N GLY A 30 10.17 -9.44 -14.99
CA GLY A 30 10.64 -8.10 -15.33
C GLY A 30 9.83 -6.96 -14.71
N GLU A 31 8.69 -7.24 -14.07
CA GLU A 31 7.99 -6.26 -13.24
C GLU A 31 8.69 -6.04 -11.87
N PHE A 32 9.56 -6.96 -11.45
CA PHE A 32 10.22 -6.93 -10.14
C PHE A 32 11.74 -7.05 -10.21
N ILE A 33 12.28 -7.75 -11.21
CA ILE A 33 13.69 -8.11 -11.34
C ILE A 33 14.19 -7.70 -12.73
N LEU A 34 15.25 -6.90 -12.76
CA LEU A 34 15.91 -6.45 -13.97
C LEU A 34 16.57 -7.59 -14.75
N GLY A 35 16.63 -7.41 -16.08
CA GLY A 35 17.23 -8.39 -16.99
C GLY A 35 16.29 -9.51 -17.42
N TYR A 36 15.00 -9.43 -17.09
CA TYR A 36 13.94 -10.33 -17.55
C TYR A 36 12.87 -9.55 -18.33
N PRO A 37 12.09 -10.21 -19.21
CA PRO A 37 10.92 -9.59 -19.82
C PRO A 37 9.92 -9.10 -18.77
N ASP A 38 9.33 -7.93 -18.98
CA ASP A 38 8.18 -7.43 -18.20
C ASP A 38 6.88 -7.81 -18.93
N GLU A 39 5.71 -7.34 -18.46
CA GLU A 39 4.41 -7.68 -19.07
C GLU A 39 4.27 -7.21 -20.53
N ASN A 40 5.14 -6.31 -21.00
CA ASN A 40 5.19 -5.86 -22.39
C ASN A 40 6.31 -6.54 -23.21
N GLY A 41 7.07 -7.47 -22.61
CA GLY A 41 8.16 -8.18 -23.27
C GLY A 41 9.55 -7.65 -22.87
N PRO A 42 10.55 -7.78 -23.75
CA PRO A 42 11.94 -7.43 -23.41
C PRO A 42 12.10 -5.96 -23.00
N VAL A 43 12.78 -5.74 -21.87
CA VAL A 43 13.06 -4.41 -21.34
C VAL A 43 14.34 -3.83 -21.98
N ALA A 44 14.24 -2.63 -22.57
CA ALA A 44 15.36 -1.89 -23.13
C ALA A 44 16.00 -0.95 -22.08
N ASN A 45 17.19 -0.41 -22.40
CA ASN A 45 17.89 0.60 -21.59
C ASN A 45 18.20 0.18 -20.15
N LEU A 46 18.45 -1.12 -19.93
CA LEU A 46 18.95 -1.61 -18.65
C LEU A 46 20.34 -1.01 -18.35
N PRO A 47 20.66 -0.72 -17.07
CA PRO A 47 21.99 -0.28 -16.67
C PRO A 47 23.13 -1.14 -17.26
N GLN A 48 24.23 -0.50 -17.63
CA GLN A 48 25.42 -1.17 -18.15
C GLN A 48 26.58 -1.09 -17.16
N PRO A 49 27.47 -2.10 -17.12
CA PRO A 49 27.44 -3.34 -17.91
C PRO A 49 26.30 -4.29 -17.53
N ALA A 50 25.91 -5.18 -18.44
CA ALA A 50 24.79 -6.12 -18.25
C ALA A 50 24.89 -6.97 -16.95
N VAL A 51 26.10 -7.25 -16.47
CA VAL A 51 26.34 -7.93 -15.20
C VAL A 51 25.76 -7.18 -14.01
N LEU A 52 25.70 -5.83 -14.04
CA LEU A 52 25.07 -5.03 -12.99
C LEU A 52 23.55 -5.14 -13.00
N SER A 53 22.95 -5.22 -14.19
CA SER A 53 21.48 -5.23 -14.34
C SER A 53 20.84 -6.59 -14.12
N ARG A 54 21.49 -7.68 -14.51
CA ARG A 54 20.87 -9.00 -14.44
C ARG A 54 20.63 -9.39 -12.98
N ASN A 55 19.41 -9.81 -12.68
CA ASN A 55 18.97 -10.20 -11.33
C ASN A 55 19.03 -9.05 -10.31
N GLY A 56 19.13 -7.81 -10.77
CA GLY A 56 19.03 -6.63 -9.92
C GLY A 56 17.57 -6.19 -9.71
N SER A 57 17.34 -5.25 -8.81
CA SER A 57 16.03 -4.61 -8.60
C SER A 57 16.23 -3.21 -8.04
N TYR A 58 15.16 -2.40 -7.99
CA TYR A 58 15.17 -1.16 -7.23
C TYR A 58 14.35 -1.29 -5.96
N MET A 59 14.71 -0.50 -4.96
CA MET A 59 14.01 -0.47 -3.69
C MET A 59 13.77 0.98 -3.25
N ALA A 60 12.50 1.32 -3.05
CA ALA A 60 12.10 2.53 -2.35
C ALA A 60 12.02 2.25 -0.86
N TYR A 61 12.82 2.97 -0.08
CA TYR A 61 12.75 2.99 1.38
C TYR A 61 11.98 4.22 1.84
N ARG A 62 11.04 4.02 2.76
CA ARG A 62 10.27 5.07 3.43
C ARG A 62 10.19 4.74 4.91
N ARG A 63 10.65 5.68 5.74
CA ARG A 63 10.41 5.66 7.18
C ARG A 63 9.24 6.58 7.49
N LEU A 64 8.11 5.97 7.83
CA LEU A 64 6.90 6.69 8.23
C LEU A 64 6.77 6.58 9.74
N GLU A 65 6.75 7.72 10.42
CA GLU A 65 6.28 7.81 11.80
C GLU A 65 4.76 7.77 11.83
N GLU A 66 4.17 6.98 12.72
CA GLU A 66 2.74 6.81 12.91
C GLU A 66 2.27 7.52 14.17
N HIS A 67 1.39 8.51 13.99
CA HIS A 67 0.75 9.27 15.07
C HIS A 67 -0.49 8.53 15.58
N VAL A 68 -0.25 7.42 16.31
CA VAL A 68 -1.32 6.50 16.75
C VAL A 68 -2.34 7.18 17.65
N ALA A 69 -1.91 8.06 18.55
CA ALA A 69 -2.82 8.84 19.41
C ALA A 69 -3.71 9.75 18.56
N VAL A 70 -3.13 10.55 17.65
CA VAL A 70 -3.88 11.42 16.72
C VAL A 70 -4.92 10.64 15.91
N PHE A 71 -4.55 9.45 15.41
CA PHE A 71 -5.49 8.58 14.70
C PHE A 71 -6.67 8.15 15.59
N ARG A 72 -6.39 7.68 16.82
CA ARG A 72 -7.44 7.27 17.76
C ARG A 72 -8.32 8.45 18.19
N ASP A 73 -7.74 9.62 18.39
CA ASP A 73 -8.44 10.84 18.80
C ASP A 73 -9.40 11.28 17.71
N TYR A 74 -8.93 11.32 16.45
CA TYR A 74 -9.77 11.61 15.29
C TYR A 74 -10.97 10.67 15.19
N LEU A 75 -10.76 9.36 15.39
CA LEU A 75 -11.85 8.38 15.35
C LEU A 75 -12.90 8.65 16.44
N ARG A 76 -12.47 8.92 17.68
CA ARG A 76 -13.37 9.25 18.81
C ARG A 76 -14.18 10.51 18.57
N GLU A 77 -13.55 11.54 17.99
CA GLU A 77 -14.21 12.81 17.68
C GLU A 77 -15.25 12.69 16.55
N ASN A 78 -15.14 11.67 15.70
CA ASN A 78 -15.94 11.52 14.49
C ASN A 78 -16.94 10.33 14.52
N SER A 79 -17.01 9.62 15.66
CA SER A 79 -17.89 8.47 15.88
C SER A 79 -18.30 8.33 17.35
N ASP A 80 -19.60 8.20 17.59
CA ASP A 80 -20.16 8.18 18.96
C ASP A 80 -19.99 6.83 19.70
N THR A 81 -19.70 5.74 18.97
CA THR A 81 -19.55 4.40 19.54
C THR A 81 -18.22 3.77 19.15
N ASN A 82 -17.77 2.77 19.91
CA ASN A 82 -16.54 2.03 19.60
C ASN A 82 -16.66 1.30 18.25
N GLU A 83 -17.81 0.71 17.95
CA GLU A 83 -18.08 0.06 16.66
C GLU A 83 -18.01 1.06 15.50
N GLY A 84 -18.51 2.28 15.71
CA GLY A 84 -18.41 3.37 14.73
C GLY A 84 -16.96 3.80 14.50
N GLN A 85 -16.15 3.88 15.56
CA GLN A 85 -14.72 4.17 15.46
C GLN A 85 -13.98 3.09 14.66
N ASP A 86 -14.27 1.83 14.94
CA ASP A 86 -13.66 0.69 14.23
C ASP A 86 -14.07 0.64 12.76
N LEU A 87 -15.36 0.88 12.48
CA LEU A 87 -15.84 0.98 11.11
C LEU A 87 -15.19 2.16 10.37
N LEU A 88 -15.08 3.33 10.99
CA LEU A 88 -14.42 4.48 10.37
C LEU A 88 -12.93 4.21 10.08
N ALA A 89 -12.23 3.59 11.03
CA ALA A 89 -10.85 3.14 10.84
C ALA A 89 -10.75 2.16 9.66
N ALA A 90 -11.68 1.20 9.59
CA ALA A 90 -11.77 0.25 8.48
C ALA A 90 -12.05 0.97 7.15
N LYS A 91 -12.91 1.98 7.12
CA LYS A 91 -13.23 2.79 5.92
C LYS A 91 -12.01 3.56 5.42
N PHE A 92 -11.18 4.11 6.31
CA PHE A 92 -9.90 4.74 5.93
C PHE A 92 -8.92 3.74 5.34
N MET A 93 -8.84 2.53 5.90
CA MET A 93 -7.89 1.52 5.45
C MET A 93 -8.36 0.73 4.22
N GLY A 94 -9.66 0.49 4.08
CA GLY A 94 -10.26 -0.46 3.13
C GLY A 94 -10.43 -1.88 3.69
N ARG A 95 -10.02 -2.12 4.94
CA ARG A 95 -10.06 -3.41 5.65
C ARG A 95 -10.24 -3.17 7.14
N TRP A 96 -10.86 -4.11 7.84
CA TRP A 96 -10.84 -4.14 9.30
C TRP A 96 -9.45 -4.45 9.84
N ARG A 97 -9.22 -4.18 11.14
CA ARG A 97 -7.92 -4.46 11.79
C ARG A 97 -7.54 -5.94 11.73
N SER A 98 -8.52 -6.85 11.76
CA SER A 98 -8.32 -8.28 11.57
C SER A 98 -7.71 -8.66 10.21
N GLY A 99 -7.91 -7.81 9.20
CA GLY A 99 -7.60 -8.07 7.80
C GLY A 99 -8.81 -8.29 6.90
N ALA A 100 -10.02 -8.47 7.44
CA ALA A 100 -11.23 -8.66 6.65
C ALA A 100 -11.47 -7.48 5.68
N PRO A 101 -11.63 -7.71 4.36
CA PRO A 101 -11.86 -6.63 3.41
C PRO A 101 -13.28 -6.09 3.52
N LEU A 102 -13.42 -4.76 3.50
CA LEU A 102 -14.73 -4.11 3.60
C LEU A 102 -15.70 -4.52 2.49
N VAL A 103 -15.19 -4.85 1.30
CA VAL A 103 -16.03 -5.33 0.18
C VAL A 103 -16.79 -6.61 0.54
N LEU A 104 -16.21 -7.48 1.39
CA LEU A 104 -16.82 -8.75 1.80
C LEU A 104 -17.48 -8.67 3.20
N ALA A 105 -16.99 -7.78 4.06
CA ALA A 105 -17.50 -7.56 5.40
C ALA A 105 -17.77 -6.05 5.62
N PRO A 106 -18.85 -5.48 5.05
CA PRO A 106 -19.05 -4.04 4.96
C PRO A 106 -19.46 -3.36 6.28
N ASP A 107 -20.13 -4.10 7.16
CA ASP A 107 -20.83 -3.55 8.32
C ASP A 107 -20.20 -3.93 9.67
N SER A 108 -19.48 -5.05 9.73
CA SER A 108 -18.86 -5.58 10.95
C SER A 108 -17.61 -6.39 10.63
N ASP A 109 -16.65 -6.41 11.55
CA ASP A 109 -15.42 -7.21 11.38
C ASP A 109 -15.74 -8.71 11.35
N ASP A 110 -14.94 -9.45 10.58
CA ASP A 110 -14.97 -10.91 10.50
C ASP A 110 -13.52 -11.43 10.61
N PRO A 111 -13.05 -11.70 11.84
CA PRO A 111 -11.67 -12.15 12.05
C PRO A 111 -11.33 -13.49 11.39
N GLU A 112 -12.31 -14.38 11.22
CA GLU A 112 -12.11 -15.66 10.53
C GLU A 112 -11.87 -15.41 9.04
N LEU A 113 -12.68 -14.56 8.41
CA LEU A 113 -12.44 -14.10 7.05
C LEU A 113 -11.07 -13.42 6.94
N GLY A 114 -10.74 -12.49 7.85
CA GLY A 114 -9.45 -11.79 7.83
C GLY A 114 -8.24 -12.72 7.93
N ALA A 115 -8.38 -13.85 8.64
CA ALA A 115 -7.34 -14.84 8.82
C ALA A 115 -7.17 -15.82 7.66
N ASP A 116 -8.20 -16.00 6.82
CA ASP A 116 -8.19 -16.98 5.73
C ASP A 116 -7.59 -16.40 4.43
N PRO A 117 -6.37 -16.82 4.02
CA PRO A 117 -5.72 -16.32 2.80
C PRO A 117 -6.45 -16.73 1.51
N MET A 118 -7.33 -17.73 1.56
CA MET A 118 -8.13 -18.16 0.41
C MET A 118 -9.38 -17.30 0.20
N ARG A 119 -9.72 -16.43 1.16
CA ARG A 119 -10.93 -15.60 1.12
C ARG A 119 -10.65 -14.12 1.31
N ASN A 120 -9.68 -13.75 2.14
CA ASN A 120 -9.44 -12.36 2.56
C ASN A 120 -8.96 -11.42 1.46
N ASN A 121 -8.64 -11.94 0.27
CA ASN A 121 -8.26 -11.13 -0.88
C ASN A 121 -9.16 -11.34 -2.10
N ASP A 122 -10.14 -12.23 -2.01
CA ASP A 122 -11.01 -12.66 -3.12
C ASP A 122 -12.14 -11.68 -3.39
N PHE A 123 -11.78 -10.50 -3.90
CA PHE A 123 -12.75 -9.49 -4.27
C PHE A 123 -12.22 -8.56 -5.35
N ASN A 124 -13.14 -7.81 -5.95
CA ASN A 124 -12.87 -6.75 -6.90
C ASN A 124 -13.75 -5.53 -6.57
N TYR A 125 -13.41 -4.35 -7.08
CA TYR A 125 -14.14 -3.13 -6.75
C TYR A 125 -15.23 -2.82 -7.77
N GLN A 126 -14.93 -2.84 -9.07
CA GLN A 126 -15.91 -2.46 -10.09
C GLN A 126 -17.11 -3.41 -10.09
N GLN A 127 -16.85 -4.72 -9.98
CA GLN A 127 -17.89 -5.73 -10.06
C GLN A 127 -18.71 -5.88 -8.77
N MET A 128 -18.07 -5.70 -7.59
CA MET A 128 -18.69 -6.03 -6.30
C MET A 128 -19.07 -4.80 -5.47
N ASP A 129 -18.36 -3.67 -5.64
CA ASP A 129 -18.61 -2.41 -4.93
C ASP A 129 -18.38 -1.18 -5.84
N PRO A 130 -19.09 -1.09 -6.98
CA PRO A 130 -18.85 -0.07 -8.01
C PRO A 130 -18.97 1.36 -7.49
N HIS A 131 -19.81 1.56 -6.46
CA HIS A 131 -20.09 2.87 -5.89
C HIS A 131 -19.28 3.18 -4.62
N GLY A 132 -18.51 2.23 -4.09
CA GLY A 132 -17.73 2.45 -2.88
C GLY A 132 -18.54 2.54 -1.59
N TYR A 133 -19.74 1.94 -1.55
CA TYR A 133 -20.57 1.94 -0.32
C TYR A 133 -19.93 1.05 0.75
N ALA A 134 -19.33 -0.06 0.33
CA ALA A 134 -18.60 -0.96 1.22
C ALA A 134 -17.19 -0.42 1.50
N CYS A 135 -16.37 -0.23 0.46
CA CYS A 135 -15.00 0.28 0.55
C CYS A 135 -14.91 1.63 -0.19
N PRO A 136 -14.84 2.77 0.53
CA PRO A 136 -14.77 4.09 -0.10
C PRO A 136 -13.64 4.20 -1.13
N LEU A 137 -13.86 5.01 -2.17
CA LEU A 137 -12.87 5.21 -3.24
C LEU A 137 -11.54 5.75 -2.70
N GLY A 138 -11.60 6.61 -1.68
CA GLY A 138 -10.41 7.18 -1.04
C GLY A 138 -9.65 6.23 -0.11
N ALA A 139 -10.18 5.03 0.18
CA ALA A 139 -9.58 4.11 1.15
C ALA A 139 -8.17 3.67 0.73
N HIS A 140 -7.28 3.53 1.71
CA HIS A 140 -5.85 3.26 1.48
C HIS A 140 -5.60 2.05 0.57
N ALA A 141 -6.21 0.90 0.90
CA ALA A 141 -6.05 -0.32 0.11
C ALA A 141 -6.64 -0.20 -1.30
N ARG A 142 -7.71 0.59 -1.50
CA ARG A 142 -8.34 0.80 -2.81
C ARG A 142 -7.54 1.76 -3.68
N ARG A 143 -6.94 2.79 -3.10
CA ARG A 143 -5.99 3.69 -3.81
C ARG A 143 -4.74 2.93 -4.25
N LEU A 144 -4.11 2.18 -3.34
CA LEU A 144 -2.84 1.49 -3.63
C LEU A 144 -2.96 0.25 -4.53
N ASN A 145 -4.15 -0.29 -4.68
CA ASN A 145 -4.45 -1.30 -5.67
C ASN A 145 -5.91 -1.17 -6.10
N PRO A 146 -6.22 -0.33 -7.12
CA PRO A 146 -7.60 -0.14 -7.59
C PRO A 146 -8.20 -1.37 -8.31
N ARG A 147 -7.47 -2.47 -8.44
CA ARG A 147 -7.92 -3.74 -9.06
C ARG A 147 -8.56 -3.49 -10.44
N ASP A 148 -9.78 -3.96 -10.63
CA ASP A 148 -10.57 -3.89 -11.86
C ASP A 148 -11.07 -2.48 -12.19
N THR A 149 -10.87 -1.46 -11.34
CA THR A 149 -11.23 -0.07 -11.67
C THR A 149 -10.09 0.71 -12.34
N ALA A 150 -8.89 0.15 -12.48
CA ALA A 150 -7.76 0.80 -13.14
C ALA A 150 -7.20 -0.01 -14.31
N HIS A 151 -6.67 0.70 -15.31
CA HIS A 151 -6.02 0.09 -16.46
C HIS A 151 -4.55 -0.25 -16.17
N TYR A 152 -4.04 -1.30 -16.84
CA TYR A 152 -2.63 -1.72 -16.78
C TYR A 152 -2.13 -2.04 -15.36
N MET A 153 -3.00 -2.58 -14.50
CA MET A 153 -2.66 -2.84 -13.09
C MET A 153 -1.47 -3.78 -12.90
N ASN A 154 -1.28 -4.77 -13.78
CA ASN A 154 -0.14 -5.69 -13.72
C ASN A 154 1.21 -4.96 -13.71
N ARG A 155 1.30 -3.82 -14.41
CA ARG A 155 2.54 -3.03 -14.52
C ARG A 155 2.79 -2.07 -13.36
N ARG A 156 1.89 -2.05 -12.38
CA ARG A 156 1.93 -1.16 -11.20
C ARG A 156 2.12 -1.92 -9.90
N ARG A 157 2.14 -3.26 -9.94
CA ARG A 157 2.30 -4.10 -8.75
C ARG A 157 3.71 -3.96 -8.22
N MET A 158 3.87 -4.05 -6.90
CA MET A 158 5.16 -3.94 -6.21
C MET A 158 5.21 -4.99 -5.10
N ILE A 159 6.42 -5.40 -4.73
CA ILE A 159 6.62 -6.30 -3.59
C ILE A 159 6.89 -5.44 -2.36
N ARG A 160 6.07 -5.60 -1.32
CA ARG A 160 6.26 -4.87 -0.05
C ARG A 160 6.94 -5.76 0.97
N ARG A 161 8.02 -5.25 1.56
CA ARG A 161 8.68 -5.79 2.75
C ARG A 161 8.72 -4.65 3.76
N GLY A 162 7.97 -4.78 4.84
CA GLY A 162 7.85 -3.73 5.84
C GLY A 162 7.98 -4.30 7.25
N ALA A 163 8.50 -3.49 8.16
CA ALA A 163 8.58 -3.80 9.57
C ALA A 163 8.20 -2.58 10.40
N THR A 164 7.49 -2.81 11.50
CA THR A 164 7.20 -1.76 12.47
C THR A 164 8.42 -1.46 13.32
N TYR A 165 8.58 -0.22 13.76
CA TYR A 165 9.59 0.20 14.74
C TYR A 165 8.93 0.97 15.88
N GLY A 166 9.64 1.03 17.01
CA GLY A 166 9.17 1.67 18.23
C GLY A 166 8.18 0.82 19.02
N PRO A 167 7.94 1.16 20.29
CA PRO A 167 6.98 0.43 21.12
C PRO A 167 5.55 0.69 20.66
N ALA A 168 4.73 -0.36 20.70
CA ALA A 168 3.29 -0.23 20.46
C ALA A 168 2.66 0.67 21.54
N LEU A 169 1.77 1.57 21.13
CA LEU A 169 0.97 2.35 22.06
C LEU A 169 -0.18 1.47 22.60
N PRO A 170 -0.25 1.18 23.91
CA PRO A 170 -1.32 0.37 24.47
C PRO A 170 -2.70 0.92 24.13
N GLU A 171 -3.71 0.05 24.04
CA GLU A 171 -5.08 0.47 23.77
C GLU A 171 -5.60 1.40 24.88
N GLY A 172 -6.31 2.46 24.50
CA GLY A 172 -6.83 3.48 25.42
C GLY A 172 -5.78 4.42 26.03
N ALA A 173 -4.48 4.16 25.85
CA ALA A 173 -3.43 5.05 26.36
C ALA A 173 -3.38 6.37 25.57
N PRO A 174 -3.13 7.51 26.25
CA PRO A 174 -2.85 8.79 25.60
C PRO A 174 -1.50 8.74 24.87
N ASP A 175 -1.19 9.78 24.09
CA ASP A 175 0.15 9.92 23.51
C ASP A 175 1.23 9.89 24.60
N ASP A 176 2.25 9.06 24.39
CA ASP A 176 3.39 8.88 25.27
C ASP A 176 4.67 9.57 24.74
N GLY A 177 4.57 10.25 23.59
CA GLY A 177 5.67 10.98 22.96
C GLY A 177 6.78 10.09 22.37
N GLN A 178 6.59 8.76 22.33
CA GLN A 178 7.58 7.84 21.78
C GLN A 178 7.41 7.66 20.27
N ALA A 179 8.52 7.80 19.53
CA ALA A 179 8.54 7.57 18.08
C ALA A 179 8.23 6.11 17.75
N ARG A 180 7.29 5.91 16.82
CA ARG A 180 6.84 4.59 16.34
C ARG A 180 6.37 4.70 14.90
N GLY A 181 6.36 3.59 14.18
CA GLY A 181 5.74 3.55 12.86
C GLY A 181 6.25 2.41 12.01
N ILE A 182 6.40 2.64 10.71
CA ILE A 182 6.78 1.62 9.74
C ILE A 182 8.02 2.02 8.93
N ALA A 183 8.96 1.09 8.82
CA ALA A 183 10.01 1.09 7.81
C ALA A 183 9.51 0.26 6.63
N ALA A 184 9.13 0.93 5.55
CA ALA A 184 8.63 0.30 4.32
C ALA A 184 9.76 0.19 3.29
N PHE A 185 9.96 -1.03 2.79
CA PHE A 185 10.85 -1.36 1.70
C PHE A 185 9.99 -1.89 0.54
N ILE A 186 9.97 -1.16 -0.56
CA ILE A 186 9.10 -1.43 -1.70
C ILE A 186 9.98 -1.76 -2.89
N ILE A 187 9.88 -2.99 -3.38
CA ILE A 187 10.77 -3.56 -4.39
C ILE A 187 10.04 -3.63 -5.73
N CYS A 188 10.70 -3.15 -6.78
CA CYS A 188 10.16 -3.07 -8.13
C CYS A 188 11.26 -2.94 -9.20
N ALA A 189 10.94 -3.25 -10.46
CA ALA A 189 11.88 -3.08 -11.56
C ALA A 189 11.95 -1.64 -12.11
N ASP A 190 10.95 -0.80 -11.84
CA ASP A 190 10.91 0.59 -12.31
C ASP A 190 10.24 1.51 -11.26
N LEU A 191 11.06 2.32 -10.58
CA LEU A 191 10.60 3.25 -9.54
C LEU A 191 9.62 4.30 -10.10
N VAL A 192 9.83 4.77 -11.33
CA VAL A 192 8.98 5.81 -11.93
C VAL A 192 7.61 5.22 -12.26
N ARG A 193 7.60 4.06 -12.91
CA ARG A 193 6.37 3.38 -13.33
C ARG A 193 5.57 2.85 -12.16
N GLN A 194 6.20 2.41 -11.09
CA GLN A 194 5.53 1.69 -10.00
C GLN A 194 5.40 2.56 -8.75
N PHE A 195 6.52 2.86 -8.08
CA PHE A 195 6.50 3.54 -6.79
C PHE A 195 6.07 5.01 -6.88
N GLU A 196 6.72 5.80 -7.72
CA GLU A 196 6.41 7.22 -7.91
C GLU A 196 5.02 7.41 -8.51
N PHE A 197 4.60 6.52 -9.41
CA PHE A 197 3.23 6.54 -9.92
C PHE A 197 2.21 6.36 -8.79
N ALA A 198 2.38 5.34 -7.94
CA ALA A 198 1.48 5.13 -6.81
C ALA A 198 1.49 6.34 -5.85
N GLN A 199 2.66 6.88 -5.54
CA GLN A 199 2.80 8.02 -4.62
C GLN A 199 2.14 9.30 -5.15
N ASN A 200 2.31 9.60 -6.44
CA ASN A 200 1.81 10.84 -7.03
C ASN A 200 0.37 10.73 -7.54
N VAL A 201 0.02 9.63 -8.21
CA VAL A 201 -1.25 9.48 -8.93
C VAL A 201 -2.33 8.80 -8.08
N TRP A 202 -1.95 7.89 -7.18
CA TRP A 202 -2.95 7.18 -6.37
C TRP A 202 -3.04 7.74 -4.95
N ILE A 203 -1.90 8.06 -4.34
CA ILE A 203 -1.86 8.55 -2.97
C ILE A 203 -2.15 10.06 -2.90
N ASN A 204 -1.46 10.87 -3.70
CA ASN A 204 -1.50 12.34 -3.58
C ASN A 204 -2.31 13.07 -4.67
N ASP A 205 -2.96 12.36 -5.59
CA ASP A 205 -3.89 13.02 -6.51
C ASP A 205 -5.21 13.30 -5.79
N LYS A 206 -5.53 14.60 -5.68
CA LYS A 206 -6.78 15.12 -5.09
C LYS A 206 -8.03 14.72 -5.86
N THR A 207 -7.87 14.27 -7.10
CA THR A 207 -8.93 13.99 -8.07
C THR A 207 -9.07 12.51 -8.43
N PHE A 208 -8.33 11.63 -7.73
CA PHE A 208 -8.39 10.18 -7.91
C PHE A 208 -9.83 9.68 -7.97
N HIS A 209 -10.22 9.03 -9.06
CA HIS A 209 -11.57 8.48 -9.28
C HIS A 209 -12.71 9.47 -8.97
N GLU A 210 -12.63 10.69 -9.52
CA GLU A 210 -13.66 11.75 -9.37
C GLU A 210 -13.85 12.25 -7.93
N LEU A 211 -12.97 11.87 -7.01
CA LEU A 211 -12.89 12.52 -5.70
C LEU A 211 -12.53 14.00 -5.88
N GLY A 212 -12.81 14.78 -4.84
CA GLY A 212 -12.49 16.20 -4.82
C GLY A 212 -11.88 16.56 -3.48
N ASN A 213 -10.65 17.07 -3.50
CA ASN A 213 -9.92 17.50 -2.30
C ASN A 213 -9.58 16.36 -1.33
N GLU A 214 -9.23 15.18 -1.85
CA GLU A 214 -8.88 14.01 -1.01
C GLU A 214 -7.53 13.40 -1.40
N HIS A 215 -6.67 13.12 -0.43
CA HIS A 215 -5.56 12.18 -0.59
C HIS A 215 -5.90 10.84 0.06
N ASP A 216 -5.00 9.87 -0.07
CA ASP A 216 -4.99 8.71 0.83
C ASP A 216 -4.99 9.18 2.30
N PRO A 217 -5.91 8.69 3.15
CA PRO A 217 -6.03 9.18 4.51
C PRO A 217 -4.87 8.73 5.41
N ILE A 218 -4.15 7.67 5.07
CA ILE A 218 -3.13 7.06 5.93
C ILE A 218 -1.73 7.58 5.60
N CYS A 219 -1.35 7.54 4.32
CA CYS A 219 0.01 7.83 3.84
C CYS A 219 0.07 8.97 2.81
N GLY A 220 -1.07 9.59 2.51
CA GLY A 220 -1.13 10.82 1.74
C GLY A 220 -0.50 12.00 2.48
N GLN A 221 0.00 12.97 1.73
CA GLN A 221 0.48 14.22 2.33
C GLN A 221 -0.74 15.02 2.81
N GLN A 222 -0.94 15.06 4.12
CA GLN A 222 -2.04 15.77 4.77
C GLN A 222 -1.51 17.05 5.44
N ASP A 223 -2.25 18.13 5.34
CA ASP A 223 -2.00 19.41 6.03
C ASP A 223 -3.22 19.86 6.88
N GLY A 224 -4.20 18.98 7.06
CA GLY A 224 -5.46 19.28 7.73
C GLY A 224 -6.50 20.01 6.87
N SER A 225 -6.24 20.23 5.57
CA SER A 225 -7.19 20.87 4.65
C SER A 225 -7.97 19.89 3.75
N LEU A 226 -7.55 18.63 3.71
CA LEU A 226 -8.14 17.61 2.84
C LEU A 226 -9.25 16.85 3.55
N ASP A 227 -10.12 16.24 2.75
CA ASP A 227 -11.30 15.55 3.21
C ASP A 227 -11.22 14.04 2.95
N PHE A 228 -12.20 13.30 3.48
CA PHE A 228 -12.45 11.91 3.13
C PHE A 228 -13.94 11.64 3.00
N THR A 229 -14.38 11.17 1.84
CA THR A 229 -15.80 10.88 1.57
C THR A 229 -16.12 9.41 1.77
N VAL A 230 -17.13 9.13 2.59
CA VAL A 230 -17.81 7.83 2.67
C VAL A 230 -19.10 7.91 1.85
N PRO A 231 -19.17 7.22 0.70
CA PRO A 231 -20.39 7.15 -0.11
C PRO A 231 -21.55 6.55 0.70
N ARG A 232 -22.72 7.20 0.66
CA ARG A 232 -23.97 6.72 1.30
C ARG A 232 -25.17 7.33 0.58
N ARG A 233 -26.31 6.64 0.60
CA ARG A 233 -27.61 7.17 0.19
C ARG A 233 -28.52 7.45 1.41
N PRO A 234 -29.33 8.53 1.41
CA PRO A 234 -29.46 9.51 0.33
C PRO A 234 -28.32 10.54 0.28
N ILE A 235 -27.58 10.74 1.37
CA ILE A 235 -26.53 11.75 1.49
C ILE A 235 -25.23 11.09 1.93
N ARG A 236 -24.13 11.40 1.22
CA ARG A 236 -22.76 10.97 1.57
C ARG A 236 -22.29 11.61 2.89
N LYS A 237 -21.43 10.91 3.64
CA LYS A 237 -20.73 11.49 4.80
C LYS A 237 -19.36 11.98 4.35
N VAL A 238 -19.01 13.23 4.68
CA VAL A 238 -17.69 13.80 4.39
C VAL A 238 -17.01 14.12 5.70
N HIS A 239 -15.87 13.49 5.94
CA HIS A 239 -14.97 13.75 7.05
C HIS A 239 -14.03 14.88 6.64
N LYS A 240 -14.11 16.01 7.33
CA LYS A 240 -13.37 17.22 6.97
C LYS A 240 -12.03 17.29 7.71
N GLY A 241 -11.05 17.91 7.07
CA GLY A 241 -9.77 18.28 7.68
C GLY A 241 -9.03 17.10 8.29
N ILE A 242 -8.79 16.07 7.47
CA ILE A 242 -8.04 14.88 7.88
C ILE A 242 -6.63 15.31 8.30
N PRO A 243 -6.20 15.05 9.55
CA PRO A 243 -4.86 15.37 9.99
C PRO A 243 -3.85 14.39 9.38
N ALA A 244 -2.57 14.74 9.43
CA ALA A 244 -1.51 13.79 9.09
C ALA A 244 -1.43 12.70 10.17
N PHE A 245 -1.91 11.49 9.86
CA PHE A 245 -1.70 10.34 10.73
C PHE A 245 -0.28 9.79 10.61
N THR A 246 0.41 10.06 9.50
CA THR A 246 1.81 9.68 9.32
C THR A 246 2.69 10.85 8.96
N THR A 247 3.97 10.75 9.28
CA THR A 247 5.00 11.71 8.84
C THR A 247 6.17 10.96 8.22
N LEU A 248 6.57 11.36 7.02
CA LEU A 248 7.79 10.87 6.41
C LEU A 248 9.00 11.48 7.12
N THR A 249 9.78 10.65 7.81
CA THR A 249 10.99 11.08 8.54
C THR A 249 12.29 10.68 7.84
N GLY A 250 12.20 9.86 6.80
CA GLY A 250 13.34 9.51 5.96
C GLY A 250 12.94 8.66 4.76
N GLY A 251 13.76 8.69 3.73
CA GLY A 251 13.58 7.84 2.56
C GLY A 251 14.77 7.90 1.62
N ALA A 252 14.91 6.87 0.80
CA ALA A 252 15.95 6.79 -0.21
C ALA A 252 15.55 5.78 -1.28
N TYR A 253 16.12 5.94 -2.47
CA TYR A 253 16.09 4.94 -3.53
C TYR A 253 17.41 4.19 -3.54
N PHE A 254 17.30 2.87 -3.59
CA PHE A 254 18.44 1.97 -3.64
C PHE A 254 18.37 1.10 -4.89
N PHE A 255 19.56 0.75 -5.38
CA PHE A 255 19.72 -0.36 -6.29
C PHE A 255 20.10 -1.62 -5.50
N LEU A 256 19.40 -2.71 -5.76
CA LEU A 256 19.67 -4.03 -5.19
C LEU A 256 20.35 -4.88 -6.28
N PRO A 257 21.69 -4.96 -6.32
CA PRO A 257 22.41 -5.75 -7.31
C PRO A 257 22.18 -7.25 -7.13
N GLY A 258 22.20 -8.01 -8.24
CA GLY A 258 22.24 -9.47 -8.19
C GLY A 258 23.56 -9.99 -7.62
N LEU A 259 23.62 -11.28 -7.27
CA LEU A 259 24.84 -11.87 -6.68
C LEU A 259 26.06 -11.78 -7.59
N GLU A 260 25.90 -11.98 -8.90
CA GLU A 260 27.00 -11.82 -9.86
C GLU A 260 27.45 -10.36 -10.01
N ALA A 261 26.50 -9.40 -9.94
CA ALA A 261 26.82 -7.97 -9.92
C ALA A 261 27.65 -7.60 -8.68
N LEU A 262 27.29 -8.15 -7.51
CA LEU A 262 28.05 -7.94 -6.27
C LEU A 262 29.47 -8.51 -6.38
N ARG A 263 29.63 -9.72 -6.91
CA ARG A 263 30.96 -10.32 -7.16
C ARG A 263 31.77 -9.49 -8.14
N TYR A 264 31.15 -9.02 -9.22
CA TYR A 264 31.78 -8.14 -10.18
C TYR A 264 32.29 -6.86 -9.52
N LEU A 265 31.44 -6.17 -8.75
CA LEU A 265 31.82 -4.92 -8.04
C LEU A 265 32.96 -5.14 -7.05
N ALA A 266 32.94 -6.26 -6.30
CA ALA A 266 33.98 -6.59 -5.34
C ALA A 266 35.33 -6.92 -5.99
N ALA A 267 35.34 -7.37 -7.25
CA ALA A 267 36.55 -7.71 -8.00
C ALA A 267 37.19 -6.48 -8.69
N LEU A 268 36.60 -5.29 -8.61
CA LEU A 268 37.14 -4.07 -9.22
C LEU A 268 38.30 -3.45 -8.42
N GLU A 269 38.66 -3.98 -7.24
CA GLU A 269 39.70 -3.42 -6.37
C GLU A 269 41.16 -3.83 -6.71
N ASP A 270 41.45 -4.39 -7.89
CA ASP A 270 42.81 -4.79 -8.28
C ASP A 270 43.51 -3.86 -9.31
N GLU A 271 43.00 -2.65 -9.57
CA GLU A 271 43.63 -1.69 -10.50
C GLU A 271 43.78 -0.26 -9.92
N SER A 272 44.46 -0.12 -8.76
CA SER A 272 44.97 1.18 -8.28
C SER A 272 46.49 1.21 -8.16
#